data_AF-A0A838L5I2-F1
#
_entry.id   AF-A0A838L5I2-F1
#
_cell.length_a   1.000
_cell.length_b   1.000
_cell.length_c   1.000
_cell.angle_alpha   90.00
_cell.angle_beta   90.00
_cell.angle_gamma   90.00
#
_symmetry.space_group_name_H-M   'P 1'
#
loop_
_entity.id
_entity.type
_entity.pdbx_description
1 polymer ?
#
loop_
_entity_poly.entity_id
_entity_poly.type
_entity_poly.pdbx_seq_one_letter_code
_entity_poly.pdbx_strand_id
1 'polypeptide(L)'
;MKLLALPLALLAALPASAADRVRCSWDDGPAKPCAYADTVQPDGSHRMIFSGAGQPTIFIGKPQTGWWSGTLNGKPAMGYERNRGNIVFATTDLSHRFAWWYPTEEHGSY
;
A
#
# COMPACT_ATOMS: atom_id res chain seq x y z
N MET A 1 48.88 -8.94 35.17
CA MET A 1 47.94 -7.83 34.86
C MET A 1 46.95 -8.33 33.83
N LYS A 2 45.65 -8.25 34.16
CA LYS A 2 44.52 -8.62 33.31
C LYS A 2 44.41 -7.65 32.13
N LEU A 3 44.11 -8.15 30.93
CA LEU A 3 43.41 -7.40 29.90
C LEU A 3 42.36 -8.32 29.26
N LEU A 4 41.11 -8.05 29.64
CA LEU A 4 39.90 -8.59 29.02
C LEU A 4 39.69 -7.87 27.68
N ALA A 5 39.73 -8.61 26.57
CA ALA A 5 39.27 -8.11 25.29
C ALA A 5 37.77 -8.42 25.16
N LEU A 6 36.93 -7.38 25.21
CA LEU A 6 35.50 -7.47 24.89
C LEU A 6 35.34 -7.60 23.35
N PRO A 7 34.55 -8.55 22.84
CA PRO A 7 34.18 -8.55 21.43
C PRO A 7 33.11 -7.48 21.19
N LEU A 8 33.42 -6.52 20.30
CA LEU A 8 32.46 -5.58 19.73
C LEU A 8 31.32 -6.37 19.06
N ALA A 9 30.12 -6.31 19.64
CA ALA A 9 28.92 -6.80 19.01
C ALA A 9 28.61 -5.94 17.77
N LEU A 10 28.80 -6.55 16.60
CA LEU A 10 28.45 -5.98 15.31
C LEU A 10 26.92 -5.93 15.19
N LEU A 11 26.29 -4.79 15.51
CA LEU A 11 24.90 -4.56 15.15
C LEU A 11 24.82 -4.43 13.63
N ALA A 12 24.37 -5.50 12.96
CA ALA A 12 23.97 -5.44 11.58
C ALA A 12 22.73 -4.52 11.46
N ALA A 13 22.93 -3.30 10.98
CA ALA A 13 21.85 -2.42 10.57
C ALA A 13 21.16 -3.06 9.35
N LEU A 14 19.99 -3.65 9.57
CA LEU A 14 19.16 -4.13 8.47
C LEU A 14 18.70 -2.92 7.64
N PRO A 15 18.82 -2.96 6.31
CA PRO A 15 18.32 -1.88 5.47
C PRO A 15 16.80 -1.81 5.62
N ALA A 16 16.30 -0.68 6.12
CA ALA A 16 14.89 -0.37 6.03
C ALA A 16 14.57 -0.17 4.54
N SER A 17 13.89 -1.13 3.92
CA SER A 17 13.35 -0.94 2.57
C SER A 17 12.50 0.33 2.57
N ALA A 18 12.89 1.30 1.73
CA ALA A 18 12.14 2.52 1.57
C ALA A 18 10.74 2.14 1.05
N ALA A 19 9.71 2.37 1.87
CA ALA A 19 8.33 2.20 1.42
C ALA A 19 8.11 3.09 0.21
N ASP A 20 7.55 2.53 -0.87
CA ASP A 20 7.34 3.26 -2.10
C ASP A 20 6.45 4.47 -1.83
N ARG A 21 6.86 5.62 -2.37
CA ARG A 21 6.11 6.88 -2.24
C ARG A 21 5.12 6.97 -3.38
N VAL A 22 3.85 6.77 -3.05
CA VAL A 22 2.74 6.86 -4.00
C VAL A 22 1.87 8.09 -3.68
N ARG A 23 0.93 8.38 -4.57
CA ARG A 23 -0.14 9.36 -4.34
C ARG A 23 -1.39 8.61 -3.92
N CYS A 24 -2.08 9.16 -2.93
CA CYS A 24 -3.32 8.62 -2.40
C CYS A 24 -4.41 9.69 -2.40
N SER A 25 -5.63 9.33 -2.77
CA SER A 25 -6.83 10.15 -2.64
C SER A 25 -7.88 9.36 -1.87
N TRP A 26 -8.49 10.00 -0.87
CA TRP A 26 -9.53 9.43 -0.03
C TRP A 26 -10.84 10.17 -0.29
N ASP A 27 -11.90 9.41 -0.53
CA ASP A 27 -13.27 9.89 -0.74
C ASP A 27 -13.33 11.04 -1.75
N ASP A 28 -12.62 10.86 -2.88
CA ASP A 28 -12.47 11.81 -3.99
C ASP A 28 -11.86 13.17 -3.58
N GLY A 29 -11.22 13.25 -2.41
CA GLY A 29 -10.48 14.40 -1.94
C GLY A 29 -9.13 14.62 -2.64
N PRO A 30 -8.43 15.72 -2.32
CA PRO A 30 -7.16 16.05 -2.96
C PRO A 30 -6.10 14.98 -2.70
N ALA A 31 -5.36 14.61 -3.74
CA ALA A 31 -4.28 13.62 -3.65
C ALA A 31 -3.16 14.11 -2.71
N LYS A 32 -2.62 13.21 -1.89
CA LYS A 32 -1.52 13.47 -0.95
C LYS A 32 -0.45 12.38 -1.07
N PRO A 33 0.81 12.67 -0.72
CA PRO A 33 1.83 11.64 -0.69
C PRO A 33 1.53 10.64 0.44
N CYS A 34 1.75 9.36 0.18
CA CYS A 34 1.58 8.28 1.14
C CYS A 34 2.67 7.22 0.92
N ALA A 35 3.00 6.49 1.99
CA ALA A 35 3.84 5.30 1.91
C ALA A 35 2.97 4.09 1.51
N TYR A 36 3.48 3.27 0.60
CA TYR A 36 2.87 2.03 0.15
C TYR A 36 3.69 0.83 0.61
N ALA A 37 2.99 -0.21 1.08
CA ALA A 37 3.55 -1.53 1.30
C ALA A 37 2.57 -2.59 0.80
N ASP A 38 3.09 -3.57 0.07
CA ASP A 38 2.33 -4.73 -0.40
C ASP A 38 2.91 -6.01 0.20
N THR A 39 2.06 -6.97 0.51
CA THR A 39 2.46 -8.31 0.91
C THR A 39 1.49 -9.31 0.32
N VAL A 40 2.01 -10.16 -0.55
CA VAL A 40 1.23 -11.29 -1.10
C VAL A 40 1.13 -12.38 -0.04
N GLN A 41 -0.10 -12.77 0.27
CA GLN A 41 -0.43 -13.81 1.24
C GLN A 41 -0.40 -15.19 0.56
N PRO A 42 -0.30 -16.30 1.34
CA PRO A 42 -0.24 -17.65 0.78
C PRO A 42 -1.42 -18.05 -0.12
N ASP A 43 -2.58 -17.40 0.06
CA ASP A 43 -3.79 -17.66 -0.74
C ASP A 43 -3.87 -16.81 -2.03
N GLY A 44 -2.81 -16.04 -2.33
CA GLY A 44 -2.72 -15.13 -3.47
C GLY A 44 -3.40 -13.77 -3.27
N SER A 45 -3.97 -13.50 -2.09
CA SER A 45 -4.48 -12.16 -1.79
C SER A 45 -3.33 -11.22 -1.44
N HIS A 46 -3.45 -9.96 -1.82
CA HIS A 46 -2.54 -8.89 -1.48
C HIS A 46 -3.05 -8.17 -0.25
N ARG A 47 -2.16 -7.93 0.72
CA ARG A 47 -2.38 -7.02 1.84
C ARG A 47 -1.63 -5.72 1.55
N MET A 48 -2.36 -4.76 1.00
CA MET A 48 -1.86 -3.44 0.64
C MET A 48 -2.11 -2.44 1.77
N ILE A 49 -1.08 -1.72 2.20
CA ILE A 49 -1.16 -0.71 3.25
C ILE A 49 -0.71 0.63 2.68
N PHE A 50 -1.52 1.65 2.91
CA PHE A 50 -1.27 3.03 2.51
C PHE A 50 -1.26 3.94 3.74
N SER A 51 -0.13 4.59 4.01
CA SER A 51 0.07 5.42 5.21
C SER A 51 0.35 6.87 4.83
N GLY A 52 -0.55 7.79 5.16
CA GLY A 52 -0.39 9.22 4.84
C GLY A 52 -1.44 10.18 5.40
N ALA A 53 -2.60 9.68 5.86
CA ALA A 53 -3.69 10.49 6.39
C ALA A 53 -4.22 9.96 7.74
N GLY A 54 -3.37 9.95 8.77
CA GLY A 54 -3.75 9.41 10.08
C GLY A 54 -3.69 7.89 10.09
N GLN A 55 -4.84 7.22 10.26
CA GLN A 55 -4.90 5.76 10.27
C GLN A 55 -4.54 5.17 8.90
N PRO A 56 -3.82 4.03 8.85
CA PRO A 56 -3.49 3.39 7.59
C PRO A 56 -4.75 2.94 6.87
N THR A 57 -4.77 3.12 5.55
CA THR A 57 -5.77 2.50 4.69
C THR A 57 -5.26 1.15 4.24
N ILE A 58 -6.06 0.10 4.44
CA ILE A 58 -5.67 -1.28 4.20
C ILE A 58 -6.66 -1.90 3.23
N PHE A 59 -6.15 -2.35 2.08
CA PHE A 59 -6.90 -3.21 1.19
C PHE A 59 -6.38 -4.64 1.29
N ILE A 60 -7.28 -5.60 1.48
CA ILE A 60 -6.95 -7.03 1.45
C ILE A 60 -7.81 -7.69 0.38
N GLY A 61 -7.21 -8.13 -0.72
CA GLY A 61 -7.98 -8.67 -1.84
C GLY A 61 -7.15 -9.37 -2.90
N LYS A 62 -7.83 -10.05 -3.82
CA LYS A 62 -7.19 -10.79 -4.92
C LYS A 62 -7.25 -10.00 -6.22
N PRO A 63 -6.14 -9.94 -6.97
CA PRO A 63 -6.15 -9.42 -8.32
C PRO A 63 -6.88 -10.38 -9.25
N GLN A 64 -7.63 -9.82 -10.18
CA GLN A 64 -8.25 -10.49 -11.30
C GLN A 64 -7.96 -9.66 -12.56
N THR A 65 -8.30 -10.16 -13.74
CA THR A 65 -8.00 -9.44 -15.00
C THR A 65 -8.72 -8.09 -15.04
N GLY A 66 -8.00 -7.01 -14.73
CA GLY A 66 -8.49 -5.62 -14.75
C GLY A 66 -9.25 -5.15 -13.50
N TRP A 67 -9.41 -6.00 -12.47
CA TRP A 67 -10.16 -5.65 -11.27
C TRP A 67 -9.71 -6.44 -10.03
N TRP A 68 -10.18 -6.02 -8.85
CA TRP A 68 -9.83 -6.58 -7.55
C TRP A 68 -11.09 -6.87 -6.74
N SER A 69 -11.09 -7.95 -5.97
CA SER A 69 -12.14 -8.24 -4.96
C SER A 69 -11.52 -8.40 -3.58
N GLY A 70 -12.16 -7.84 -2.55
CA GLY A 70 -11.64 -7.98 -1.19
C GLY A 70 -12.34 -7.09 -0.17
N THR A 71 -11.54 -6.53 0.73
CA THR A 71 -12.00 -5.59 1.77
C THR A 71 -11.14 -4.34 1.80
N LEU A 72 -11.78 -3.19 2.01
CA LEU A 72 -11.15 -1.89 2.28
C LEU A 72 -11.44 -1.52 3.73
N ASN A 73 -10.41 -1.44 4.56
CA ASN A 73 -10.51 -1.22 6.01
C ASN A 73 -11.52 -2.16 6.70
N GLY A 74 -11.57 -3.42 6.26
CA GLY A 74 -12.46 -4.45 6.79
C GLY A 74 -13.89 -4.45 6.22
N LYS A 75 -14.27 -3.46 5.41
CA LYS A 75 -15.55 -3.45 4.69
C LYS A 75 -15.42 -4.13 3.32
N PRO A 76 -16.40 -4.92 2.85
CA PRO A 76 -16.38 -5.48 1.50
C PRO A 76 -16.17 -4.40 0.44
N ALA A 77 -15.26 -4.65 -0.49
CA ALA A 77 -14.83 -3.67 -1.49
C ALA A 77 -14.42 -4.32 -2.81
N MET A 78 -14.54 -3.53 -3.87
CA MET A 78 -14.08 -3.85 -5.22
C MET A 78 -13.00 -2.84 -5.62
N GLY A 79 -12.03 -3.27 -6.40
CA GLY A 79 -11.05 -2.38 -7.02
C GLY A 79 -11.05 -2.49 -8.53
N TYR A 80 -10.68 -1.42 -9.21
CA TYR A 80 -10.53 -1.40 -10.66
C TYR A 80 -9.39 -0.45 -11.05
N GLU A 81 -8.78 -0.75 -12.17
CA GLU A 81 -7.77 0.11 -12.77
C GLU A 81 -8.48 1.22 -13.57
N ARG A 82 -8.36 2.48 -13.12
CA ARG A 82 -8.97 3.64 -13.80
C ARG A 82 -8.23 3.97 -15.09
N ASN A 83 -6.92 3.87 -15.05
CA ASN A 83 -5.97 3.92 -16.17
C ASN A 83 -4.70 3.17 -15.73
N ARG A 84 -3.77 2.87 -16.65
CA ARG A 84 -2.63 2.01 -16.32
C ARG A 84 -1.84 2.56 -15.12
N GLY A 85 -1.81 1.82 -14.01
CA GLY A 85 -1.11 2.21 -12.78
C GLY A 85 -1.90 3.07 -11.78
N ASN A 86 -3.15 3.44 -12.10
CA ASN A 86 -4.06 4.13 -11.17
C ASN A 86 -5.20 3.19 -10.76
N ILE A 87 -5.18 2.77 -9.50
CA ILE A 87 -6.16 1.83 -8.97
C ILE A 87 -7.08 2.55 -8.01
N VAL A 88 -8.38 2.31 -8.18
CA VAL A 88 -9.44 2.79 -7.30
C VAL A 88 -10.08 1.61 -6.61
N PHE A 89 -10.18 1.66 -5.29
CA PHE A 89 -10.97 0.78 -4.44
C PHE A 89 -12.21 1.50 -3.94
N ALA A 90 -13.34 0.81 -3.88
CA ALA A 90 -14.58 1.33 -3.32
C ALA A 90 -15.29 0.25 -2.51
N THR A 91 -15.83 0.63 -1.35
CA THR A 91 -16.69 -0.28 -0.58
C THR A 91 -17.98 -0.57 -1.35
N THR A 92 -18.55 -1.76 -1.17
CA THR A 92 -19.77 -2.16 -1.90
C THR A 92 -20.99 -1.31 -1.57
N ASP A 93 -21.01 -0.71 -0.39
CA ASP A 93 -22.03 0.26 0.05
C ASP A 93 -21.74 1.70 -0.45
N LEU A 94 -20.65 1.89 -1.21
CA LEU A 94 -20.18 3.17 -1.74
C LEU A 94 -19.87 4.24 -0.68
N SER A 95 -19.83 3.86 0.61
CA SER A 95 -19.53 4.80 1.70
C SER A 95 -18.09 5.30 1.69
N HIS A 96 -17.16 4.55 1.08
CA HIS A 96 -15.77 4.94 0.95
C HIS A 96 -15.20 4.65 -0.43
N ARG A 97 -14.36 5.56 -0.91
CA ARG A 97 -13.55 5.43 -2.13
C ARG A 97 -12.11 5.75 -1.79
N PHE A 98 -11.19 4.99 -2.34
CA PHE A 98 -9.76 5.19 -2.12
C PHE A 98 -9.02 4.94 -3.43
N ALA A 99 -8.25 5.92 -3.90
CA ALA A 99 -7.48 5.82 -5.12
C ALA A 99 -5.99 5.95 -4.82
N TRP A 100 -5.16 5.21 -5.54
CA TRP A 100 -3.71 5.33 -5.45
C TRP A 100 -3.03 5.15 -6.80
N TRP A 101 -1.87 5.77 -6.96
CA TRP A 101 -1.02 5.67 -8.16
C TRP A 101 0.42 6.06 -7.85
N TYR A 102 1.38 5.52 -8.60
CA TYR A 102 2.74 6.06 -8.58
C TYR A 102 2.75 7.47 -9.18
N PRO A 103 3.61 8.40 -8.73
CA PRO A 103 3.62 9.78 -9.25
C PRO A 103 3.72 9.90 -10.78
N THR A 104 4.36 8.93 -11.44
CA THR A 104 4.49 8.86 -12.90
C THR A 104 3.22 8.42 -13.63
N GLU A 105 2.21 7.94 -12.90
CA GLU A 105 1.01 7.28 -13.43
C GLU A 105 -0.27 8.06 -13.10
N GLU A 106 -0.17 9.35 -12.72
CA GLU A 106 -1.32 10.18 -12.38
C GLU A 106 -2.39 10.24 -13.48
N HIS A 107 -1.95 10.29 -14.73
CA HIS A 107 -2.82 10.25 -15.91
C HIS A 107 -2.84 8.88 -16.61
N GLY A 108 -2.15 7.89 -16.04
CA GLY A 108 -1.90 6.58 -16.64
C GLY A 108 -1.03 6.65 -17.89
N SER A 109 -0.59 5.49 -18.36
CA SER A 109 -0.03 5.32 -19.69
C SER A 109 -1.04 4.57 -20.58
N TYR A 110 -1.38 5.14 -21.73
CA TYR A 110 -2.29 4.55 -22.72
C TYR A 110 -1.59 3.53 -23.62
#